data_AF-A0A858BRM6-F1
#
_entry.id   AF-A0A858BRM6-F1
#
_cell.length_a   1.000
_cell.length_b   1.000
_cell.length_c   1.000
_cell.angle_alpha   90.00
_cell.angle_beta   90.00
_cell.angle_gamma   90.00
#
_symmetry.space_group_name_H-M   'P 1'
#
loop_
_entity.id
_entity.type
_entity.pdbx_description
1 polymer ?
#
loop_
_entity_poly.entity_id
_entity_poly.type
_entity_poly.pdbx_seq_one_letter_code
_entity_poly.pdbx_strand_id
1 'polypeptide(L)'
;MNTCPICKSDSFQESINCPKHKDVICMDCCRQCEHYDQDKPHIAHWCRYRPQEAAERKDKITAIEEQIKFLDDKQDRLFREGNQRKAEDVVWEIVALKMKKEGLEKGA
;
A
#
# COMPACT_ATOMS: atom_id res chain seq x y z
N MET A 1 18.73 -26.53 -0.92
CA MET A 1 18.08 -26.21 -2.21
C MET A 1 16.62 -26.00 -1.90
N ASN A 2 16.08 -24.81 -2.18
CA ASN A 2 14.66 -24.54 -1.95
C ASN A 2 13.90 -25.07 -3.15
N THR A 3 13.13 -26.15 -2.96
CA THR A 3 12.31 -26.75 -4.00
C THR A 3 10.91 -26.17 -3.90
N CYS A 4 10.32 -25.74 -5.02
CA CYS A 4 8.95 -25.22 -5.01
C CYS A 4 8.00 -26.32 -4.52
N PRO A 5 7.24 -26.12 -3.43
CA PRO A 5 6.38 -27.16 -2.87
C PRO A 5 5.24 -27.57 -3.79
N ILE A 6 4.89 -26.74 -4.79
CA ILE A 6 3.80 -26.94 -5.75
C ILE A 6 4.27 -27.81 -6.93
N CYS A 7 5.27 -27.34 -7.70
CA CYS A 7 5.73 -28.03 -8.91
C CYS A 7 6.94 -28.93 -8.69
N LYS A 8 7.52 -28.97 -7.49
CA LYS A 8 8.72 -29.73 -7.12
C LYS A 8 9.98 -29.40 -7.95
N SER A 9 9.95 -28.32 -8.71
CA SER A 9 11.14 -27.79 -9.40
C SER A 9 12.05 -27.07 -8.40
N ASP A 10 13.34 -27.26 -8.55
CA ASP A 10 14.43 -26.55 -7.88
C ASP A 10 15.17 -25.57 -8.81
N SER A 11 14.69 -25.44 -10.05
CA SER A 11 15.33 -24.71 -11.15
C SER A 11 14.51 -23.49 -11.59
N PHE A 12 14.13 -22.62 -10.66
CA PHE A 12 13.39 -21.40 -10.95
C PHE A 12 14.27 -20.16 -10.77
N GLN A 13 14.18 -19.21 -11.70
CA GLN A 13 14.95 -17.96 -11.66
C GLN A 13 14.37 -16.95 -10.66
N GLU A 14 13.05 -16.98 -10.46
CA GLU A 14 12.35 -16.05 -9.57
C GLU A 14 11.48 -16.83 -8.56
N SER A 15 11.48 -16.36 -7.32
CA SER A 15 10.79 -17.04 -6.21
C SER A 15 10.21 -16.06 -5.22
N ILE A 16 9.14 -16.47 -4.54
CA ILE A 16 8.43 -15.66 -3.56
C ILE A 16 8.02 -16.50 -2.35
N ASN A 17 8.09 -15.91 -1.16
CA ASN A 17 7.54 -16.52 0.03
C ASN A 17 6.01 -16.53 -0.04
N CYS A 18 5.42 -17.73 -0.12
CA CYS A 18 3.97 -17.89 -0.15
C CYS A 18 3.41 -18.04 1.28
N PRO A 19 2.59 -17.11 1.77
CA PRO A 19 1.97 -17.22 3.10
C PRO A 19 1.04 -18.44 3.25
N LYS A 20 0.42 -18.94 2.16
CA LYS A 20 -0.41 -20.16 2.19
C LYS A 20 0.41 -21.41 2.50
N HIS A 21 1.56 -21.53 1.86
CA HIS A 21 2.43 -22.71 1.96
C HIS A 21 3.51 -22.56 3.03
N LYS A 22 3.67 -21.36 3.61
CA LYS A 22 4.72 -21.01 4.59
C LYS A 22 6.12 -21.36 4.10
N ASP A 23 6.33 -21.29 2.79
CA ASP A 23 7.56 -21.69 2.11
C ASP A 23 7.73 -20.88 0.82
N VAL A 24 8.92 -20.97 0.22
CA VAL A 24 9.27 -20.34 -1.06
C VAL A 24 8.63 -21.12 -2.20
N ILE A 25 7.86 -20.45 -3.05
CA ILE A 25 7.31 -21.00 -4.29
C ILE A 25 7.96 -20.31 -5.50
N CYS A 26 7.98 -20.97 -6.65
CA CYS A 26 8.40 -20.32 -7.89
C CYS A 26 7.34 -19.31 -8.37
N MET A 27 7.78 -18.28 -9.09
CA MET A 27 6.87 -17.26 -9.62
C MET A 27 5.87 -17.80 -10.63
N ASP A 28 6.21 -18.85 -11.38
CA ASP A 28 5.28 -19.50 -12.31
C ASP A 28 4.07 -20.10 -11.58
N CYS A 29 4.30 -20.83 -10.48
CA CYS A 29 3.22 -21.34 -9.64
C CYS A 29 2.47 -20.23 -8.91
N CYS A 30 3.15 -19.12 -8.57
CA CYS A 30 2.48 -17.95 -8.00
C CYS A 30 1.51 -17.32 -9.01
N ARG A 31 1.93 -17.11 -10.27
CA ARG A 31 1.10 -16.51 -11.34
C ARG A 31 -0.11 -17.34 -11.72
N GLN A 32 -0.02 -18.66 -11.57
CA GLN A 32 -1.13 -19.59 -11.83
C GLN A 32 -2.11 -19.70 -10.65
N CYS A 33 -1.82 -19.08 -9.50
CA CYS A 33 -2.71 -19.12 -8.35
C CYS A 33 -3.97 -18.28 -8.63
N GLU A 34 -5.15 -18.81 -8.31
CA GLU A 34 -6.43 -18.07 -8.36
C GLU A 34 -6.46 -16.81 -7.47
N HIS A 35 -5.50 -16.69 -6.55
CA HIS A 35 -5.33 -15.53 -5.67
C HIS A 35 -4.21 -14.59 -6.14
N TYR A 36 -3.69 -14.80 -7.34
CA TYR A 36 -2.75 -13.91 -7.99
C TYR A 36 -3.54 -12.83 -8.73
N ASP A 37 -3.43 -11.59 -8.25
CA ASP A 37 -4.00 -10.44 -8.93
C ASP A 37 -3.13 -10.07 -10.14
N GLN A 38 -3.66 -10.24 -11.34
CA GLN A 38 -2.97 -9.97 -12.61
C GLN A 38 -2.96 -8.49 -12.98
N ASP A 39 -3.83 -7.67 -12.37
CA ASP A 39 -4.04 -6.27 -12.75
C ASP A 39 -3.02 -5.32 -12.11
N LYS A 40 -2.12 -5.81 -11.26
CA LYS A 40 -1.14 -5.00 -10.52
C LYS A 40 0.30 -5.39 -10.84
N PRO A 41 0.95 -4.67 -11.77
CA PRO A 41 2.30 -4.97 -12.16
C PRO A 41 3.28 -4.42 -11.11
N HIS A 42 4.08 -5.34 -10.53
CA HIS A 42 5.42 -5.12 -10.00
C HIS A 42 5.71 -4.78 -8.53
N ILE A 43 4.80 -4.41 -7.61
CA ILE A 43 5.30 -3.91 -6.28
C ILE A 43 4.65 -4.48 -5.02
N ALA A 44 3.50 -5.15 -5.09
CA ALA A 44 3.00 -5.93 -3.97
C ALA A 44 2.03 -6.98 -4.51
N HIS A 45 2.45 -8.24 -4.58
CA HIS A 45 1.55 -9.30 -5.01
C HIS A 45 0.41 -9.41 -3.98
N TRP A 46 -0.79 -8.95 -4.33
CA TRP A 46 -2.00 -9.10 -3.53
C TRP A 46 -2.43 -10.56 -3.52
N CYS A 47 -1.65 -11.39 -2.84
CA CYS A 47 -2.09 -12.73 -2.50
C CYS A 47 -3.18 -12.58 -1.42
N ARG A 48 -4.36 -13.18 -1.64
CA ARG A 48 -5.52 -13.15 -0.73
C ARG A 48 -5.20 -13.49 0.75
N TYR A 49 -4.04 -14.09 1.00
CA TYR A 49 -3.50 -14.44 2.31
C TYR A 49 -2.70 -13.31 3.01
N ARG A 50 -2.69 -12.08 2.48
CA ARG A 50 -2.20 -10.89 3.22
C ARG A 50 -3.34 -9.92 3.65
N PRO A 51 -4.43 -10.40 4.28
CA PRO A 51 -5.53 -9.53 4.69
C PRO A 51 -5.11 -8.51 5.76
N GLN A 52 -4.12 -8.85 6.59
CA GLN A 52 -3.58 -7.95 7.61
C GLN A 52 -2.85 -6.76 6.99
N GLU A 53 -1.96 -6.96 6.02
CA GLU A 53 -1.26 -5.86 5.36
C GLU A 53 -2.21 -4.96 4.55
N ALA A 54 -3.26 -5.55 3.96
CA ALA A 54 -4.31 -4.79 3.29
C ALA A 54 -5.15 -3.97 4.28
N ALA A 55 -5.51 -4.55 5.44
CA ALA A 55 -6.20 -3.85 6.52
C ALA A 55 -5.34 -2.71 7.09
N GLU A 56 -4.08 -2.98 7.45
CA GLU A 56 -3.15 -1.96 7.95
C GLU A 56 -2.95 -0.82 6.95
N ARG A 57 -2.90 -1.12 5.65
CA ARG A 57 -2.81 -0.11 4.61
C ARG A 57 -4.08 0.73 4.55
N LYS A 58 -5.25 0.11 4.60
CA LYS A 58 -6.54 0.81 4.63
C LYS A 58 -6.63 1.72 5.85
N ASP A 59 -6.24 1.23 7.02
CA ASP A 59 -6.22 2.01 8.26
C ASP A 59 -5.28 3.21 8.15
N LYS A 60 -4.10 3.05 7.53
CA LYS A 60 -3.17 4.15 7.25
C LYS A 60 -3.77 5.20 6.29
N ILE A 61 -4.49 4.76 5.26
CA ILE A 61 -5.18 5.67 4.33
C ILE A 61 -6.25 6.47 5.08
N THR A 62 -7.11 5.78 5.84
CA THR A 62 -8.17 6.44 6.63
C THR A 62 -7.59 7.44 7.63
N ALA A 63 -6.51 7.10 8.34
CA ALA A 63 -5.85 8.02 9.26
C ALA A 63 -5.31 9.28 8.55
N ILE A 64 -4.78 9.14 7.32
CA ILE A 64 -4.31 10.29 6.52
C ILE A 64 -5.50 11.16 6.07
N GLU A 65 -6.62 10.57 5.69
CA GLU A 65 -7.83 11.31 5.31
C GLU A 65 -8.38 12.14 6.47
N GLU A 66 -8.42 11.58 7.67
CA GLU A 66 -8.82 12.30 8.88
C GLU A 66 -7.88 13.48 9.19
N GLN A 67 -6.57 13.28 9.02
CA GLN A 67 -5.58 14.36 9.19
C GLN A 67 -5.73 15.47 8.16
N ILE A 68 -5.97 15.13 6.88
CA ILE A 68 -6.23 16.12 5.83
C ILE A 68 -7.46 16.94 6.18
N LYS A 69 -8.55 16.29 6.58
CA LYS A 69 -9.79 16.98 6.97
C LYS A 69 -9.56 17.96 8.14
N PHE A 70 -8.83 17.52 9.16
CA PHE A 70 -8.48 18.38 10.29
C PHE A 70 -7.63 19.60 9.86
N LEU A 71 -6.69 19.40 8.94
CA LEU A 71 -5.85 20.49 8.43
C LEU A 71 -6.63 21.43 7.51
N ASP A 72 -7.55 20.94 6.69
CA ASP A 72 -8.46 21.79 5.90
C ASP A 72 -9.29 22.70 6.82
N ASP A 73 -9.90 22.15 7.88
CA ASP A 73 -10.66 22.94 8.88
C ASP A 73 -9.76 23.99 9.57
N LYS A 74 -8.51 23.62 9.87
CA LYS A 74 -7.52 24.52 10.48
C LYS A 74 -7.10 25.64 9.52
N GLN A 75 -6.90 25.33 8.24
CA GLN A 75 -6.56 26.30 7.19
C GLN A 75 -7.67 27.34 7.07
N ASP A 76 -8.91 26.90 6.97
CA ASP A 76 -10.09 27.75 6.87
C ASP A 76 -10.21 28.69 8.07
N ARG A 77 -10.00 28.18 9.28
CA ARG A 77 -9.99 29.00 10.50
C ARG A 77 -8.89 30.05 10.46
N LEU A 78 -7.66 29.69 10.10
CA LEU A 78 -6.53 30.61 10.02
C LEU A 78 -6.78 31.72 8.97
N PHE A 79 -7.40 31.36 7.84
CA PHE A 79 -7.77 32.34 6.82
C PHE A 79 -8.79 33.34 7.34
N ARG A 80 -9.83 32.88 8.05
CA ARG A 80 -10.86 33.74 8.68
C ARG A 80 -10.29 34.65 9.77
N GLU A 81 -9.26 34.19 10.48
CA GLU A 81 -8.56 34.96 11.51
C GLU A 81 -7.53 35.95 10.92
N GLY A 82 -7.34 36.00 9.59
CA GLY A 82 -6.36 36.87 8.93
C GLY A 82 -4.91 36.36 9.04
N ASN A 83 -4.71 35.14 9.52
CA ASN A 83 -3.39 34.51 9.67
C ASN A 83 -2.93 33.83 8.36
N GLN A 84 -2.88 34.59 7.25
CA GLN A 84 -2.63 34.04 5.90
C GLN A 84 -1.36 33.19 5.80
N ARG A 85 -0.22 33.67 6.33
CA ARG A 85 1.05 32.92 6.27
C ARG A 85 0.97 31.55 6.96
N LYS A 86 0.29 31.46 8.10
CA LYS A 86 0.07 30.18 8.79
C LYS A 86 -0.90 29.28 8.02
N ALA A 87 -1.88 29.86 7.33
CA ALA A 87 -2.78 29.10 6.47
C ALA A 87 -2.03 28.50 5.28
N GLU A 88 -1.08 29.24 4.68
CA GLU A 88 -0.20 28.74 3.61
C GLU A 88 0.71 27.60 4.09
N ASP A 89 1.28 27.69 5.29
CA ASP A 89 2.07 26.59 5.88
C ASP A 89 1.24 25.29 5.99
N VAL A 90 -0.04 25.42 6.39
CA VAL A 90 -0.96 24.27 6.49
C VAL A 90 -1.27 23.67 5.12
N VAL A 91 -1.31 24.46 4.04
CA VAL A 91 -1.50 23.94 2.67
C VAL A 91 -0.36 22.98 2.29
N TRP A 92 0.88 23.30 2.63
CA TRP A 92 2.02 22.42 2.34
C TRP A 92 1.93 21.10 3.10
N GLU A 93 1.45 21.13 4.35
CA GLU A 93 1.17 19.91 5.12
C GLU A 93 0.10 19.04 4.46
N ILE A 94 -1.00 19.65 3.98
CA ILE A 94 -2.08 18.96 3.25
C ILE A 94 -1.55 18.32 1.96
N VAL A 95 -0.73 19.05 1.19
CA VAL A 95 -0.14 18.54 -0.06
C VAL A 95 0.75 17.33 0.22
N ALA A 96 1.60 17.40 1.25
CA ALA A 96 2.47 16.28 1.62
C ALA A 96 1.67 15.02 2.01
N LEU A 97 0.57 15.19 2.75
CA LEU A 97 -0.33 14.09 3.11
C LEU A 97 -1.05 13.51 1.88
N LYS A 98 -1.50 14.34 0.94
CA LYS A 98 -2.10 13.88 -0.32
C LYS A 98 -1.12 13.05 -1.14
N MET A 99 0.13 13.49 -1.28
CA MET A 99 1.18 12.72 -1.97
C MET A 99 1.44 11.38 -1.27
N LYS A 100 1.46 11.35 0.07
CA LYS A 100 1.63 10.12 0.85
C LYS A 100 0.44 9.17 0.65
N LYS A 101 -0.79 9.68 0.65
CA LYS A 101 -2.01 8.91 0.36
C LYS A 101 -1.93 8.29 -1.03
N GLU A 102 -1.62 9.08 -2.05
CA GLU A 102 -1.45 8.56 -3.41
C GLU A 102 -0.38 7.48 -3.51
N GLY A 103 0.73 7.59 -2.77
CA GLY A 103 1.75 6.55 -2.70
C GLY A 103 1.22 5.24 -2.11
N LEU A 104 0.38 5.33 -1.07
CA LEU A 104 -0.26 4.16 -0.47
C LEU A 104 -1.33 3.53 -1.37
N GLU A 105 -2.05 4.34 -2.15
CA GLU A 105 -3.07 3.90 -3.11
C GLU A 105 -2.45 3.31 -4.39
N LYS A 106 -1.37 3.90 -4.91
CA LYS A 106 -0.65 3.40 -6.11
C LYS A 106 0.24 2.21 -5.80
N GLY A 107 0.71 2.09 -4.55
CA GLY A 107 1.40 0.89 -4.09
C GLY A 107 0.43 -0.23 -3.68
N ALA A 108 -0.89 -0.02 -3.80
CA ALA A 108 -1.90 -1.04 -3.60
C ALA A 108 -2.09 -1.76 -4.91
#